data_AF-A0A1B8FCQ0-F1
#
_entry.id   AF-A0A1B8FCQ0-F1
#
_cell.length_a   1.000
_cell.length_b   1.000
_cell.length_c   1.000
_cell.angle_alpha   90.00
_cell.angle_beta   90.00
_cell.angle_gamma   90.00
#
_symmetry.space_group_name_H-M   'P 1'
#
loop_
_entity.id
_entity.type
_entity.pdbx_description
1 polymer ?
#
loop_
_entity_poly.entity_id
_entity_poly.type
_entity_poly.pdbx_seq_one_letter_code
_entity_poly.pdbx_strand_id
1 'polypeptide(L)'
;MNAYYKWPSTKTYNFCGATKEDLLYVAEIYTGLGGLSPLGFKAGVLLHNGMSTKDQILGVAGDKSLFAGRIVIMLPPLETLASHRAMTTEIMRPSTTSNNGVTFVFSVEVGEKLQRERFEWRKFKKRNGDEANPGGFTLLRLSSNFEKTDPATSGRNDCEAVTVLTLTRSWAQIKHPFSLEVTGSGLSGALGDRWVLMVVIAALRLWFLKANGRATKTGIAVGEKL
;
A
#
# COMPACT_ATOMS: atom_id res chain seq x y z
N MET A 1 12.57 -4.67 -0.92
CA MET A 1 12.15 -4.89 0.49
C MET A 1 11.22 -6.09 0.54
N ASN A 2 11.36 -6.94 1.56
CA ASN A 2 10.65 -8.22 1.68
C ASN A 2 9.92 -8.30 3.01
N ALA A 3 8.71 -8.84 3.02
CA ALA A 3 7.94 -9.05 4.24
C ALA A 3 8.06 -10.51 4.67
N TYR A 4 8.39 -10.76 5.95
CA TYR A 4 8.50 -12.09 6.54
C TYR A 4 7.68 -12.21 7.81
N TYR A 5 7.10 -13.37 8.04
CA TYR A 5 6.36 -13.62 9.28
C TYR A 5 7.27 -13.69 10.50
N LYS A 6 6.87 -13.05 11.60
CA LYS A 6 7.60 -13.03 12.87
C LYS A 6 7.04 -14.08 13.84
N TRP A 7 7.66 -15.25 13.90
CA TRP A 7 7.33 -16.27 14.89
C TRP A 7 7.70 -15.83 16.32
N PRO A 8 6.87 -16.08 17.36
CA PRO A 8 5.61 -16.84 17.39
C PRO A 8 4.32 -16.03 17.15
N SER A 9 4.40 -14.76 16.77
CA SER A 9 3.21 -13.90 16.64
C SER A 9 2.50 -14.07 15.30
N THR A 10 1.21 -14.37 15.34
CA THR A 10 0.36 -14.55 14.15
C THR A 10 -0.04 -13.25 13.45
N LYS A 11 0.24 -12.11 14.09
CA LYS A 11 -0.20 -10.78 13.62
C LYS A 11 0.94 -9.88 13.21
N THR A 12 2.20 -10.31 13.32
CA THR A 12 3.34 -9.42 13.08
C THR A 12 4.25 -9.92 11.97
N TYR A 13 4.75 -8.98 11.17
CA TYR A 13 5.62 -9.23 10.03
C TYR A 13 6.84 -8.33 10.09
N ASN A 14 8.01 -8.92 9.88
CA ASN A 14 9.27 -8.22 9.73
C ASN A 14 9.40 -7.73 8.29
N PHE A 15 9.72 -6.46 8.12
CA PHE A 15 10.09 -5.87 6.85
C PHE A 15 11.60 -5.79 6.79
N CYS A 16 12.18 -6.58 5.90
CA CYS A 16 13.61 -6.68 5.74
C CYS A 16 14.07 -6.12 4.40
N GLY A 17 15.32 -5.68 4.33
CA GLY A 17 15.95 -5.22 3.10
C GLY A 17 16.30 -6.38 2.16
N ALA A 18 17.57 -6.52 1.82
CA ALA A 18 18.01 -7.52 0.83
C ALA A 18 17.94 -8.95 1.38
N THR A 19 18.24 -9.14 2.67
CA THR A 19 18.19 -10.43 3.35
C THR A 19 17.20 -10.39 4.52
N LYS A 20 16.92 -11.55 5.14
CA LYS A 20 15.99 -11.63 6.27
C LYS A 20 16.57 -11.03 7.56
N GLU A 21 17.89 -10.97 7.65
CA GLU A 21 18.67 -10.46 8.78
C GLU A 21 18.72 -8.93 8.80
N ASP A 22 18.53 -8.30 7.65
CA ASP A 22 18.46 -6.84 7.47
C ASP A 22 17.07 -6.31 7.87
N LEU A 23 16.73 -6.40 9.16
CA LEU A 23 15.43 -5.97 9.69
C LEU A 23 15.34 -4.44 9.75
N LEU A 24 14.41 -3.87 8.99
CA LEU A 24 14.20 -2.42 8.90
C LEU A 24 13.00 -1.96 9.73
N TYR A 25 11.86 -2.65 9.61
CA TYR A 25 10.60 -2.27 10.25
C TYR A 25 9.81 -3.49 10.73
N VAL A 26 8.85 -3.26 11.62
CA VAL A 26 7.84 -4.26 12.01
C VAL A 26 6.46 -3.77 11.64
N ALA A 27 5.67 -4.64 11.02
CA ALA A 27 4.25 -4.41 10.82
C ALA A 27 3.41 -5.28 11.75
N GLU A 28 2.27 -4.74 12.17
CA GLU A 28 1.27 -5.40 12.98
C GLU A 28 -0.10 -5.35 12.29
N ILE A 29 -0.78 -6.50 12.20
CA ILE A 29 -2.20 -6.59 11.87
C ILE A 29 -2.99 -6.17 13.09
N TYR A 30 -3.61 -5.00 12.99
CA TYR A 30 -4.45 -4.45 14.05
C TYR A 30 -5.91 -4.85 13.84
N THR A 31 -6.50 -5.52 14.83
CA THR A 31 -7.87 -6.05 14.73
C THR A 31 -8.94 -5.06 15.20
N GLY A 32 -8.57 -3.85 15.64
CA GLY A 32 -9.52 -2.88 16.22
C GLY A 32 -9.80 -3.09 17.71
N LEU A 33 -9.26 -4.13 18.33
CA LEU A 33 -9.50 -4.43 19.74
C LEU A 33 -8.79 -3.39 20.62
N GLY A 34 -9.51 -2.85 21.60
CA GLY A 34 -8.98 -1.91 22.61
C GLY A 34 -8.91 -0.44 22.18
N GLY A 35 -9.08 -0.09 20.90
CA GLY A 35 -9.17 1.30 20.45
C GLY A 35 -7.89 2.15 20.63
N LEU A 36 -6.76 1.55 21.01
CA LEU A 36 -5.51 2.25 21.37
C LEU A 36 -4.66 2.68 20.16
N SER A 37 -5.09 2.36 18.94
CA SER A 37 -4.42 2.74 17.69
C SER A 37 -4.97 4.06 17.14
N PRO A 38 -4.22 4.81 16.30
CA PRO A 38 -4.78 5.90 15.50
C PRO A 38 -6.03 5.52 14.68
N LEU A 39 -6.26 4.23 14.42
CA LEU A 39 -7.48 3.73 13.76
C LEU A 39 -8.71 3.59 14.68
N GLY A 40 -8.55 3.80 15.99
CA GLY A 40 -9.58 3.51 16.98
C GLY A 40 -10.02 2.05 16.90
N PHE A 41 -11.32 1.79 16.76
CA PHE A 41 -11.86 0.42 16.69
C PHE A 41 -11.82 -0.23 15.30
N LYS A 42 -11.13 0.38 14.33
CA LYS A 42 -11.12 -0.09 12.94
C LYS A 42 -9.94 -1.02 12.71
N ALA A 43 -10.21 -2.15 12.04
CA ALA A 43 -9.16 -3.08 11.65
C ALA A 43 -8.26 -2.48 10.56
N GLY A 44 -6.98 -2.82 10.61
CA GLY A 44 -5.98 -2.23 9.74
C GLY A 44 -4.60 -2.85 9.92
N VAL A 45 -3.60 -2.09 9.50
CA VAL A 45 -2.20 -2.44 9.61
C VAL A 45 -1.44 -1.25 10.19
N LEU A 46 -0.50 -1.54 11.10
CA LEU A 46 0.40 -0.56 11.72
C LEU A 46 1.82 -0.89 11.27
N LEU A 47 2.60 0.11 10.89
CA LEU A 47 4.02 0.00 10.62
C LEU A 47 4.78 0.75 11.70
N HIS A 48 5.74 0.09 12.33
CA HIS A 48 6.55 0.61 13.42
C HIS A 48 7.96 0.96 12.94
N ASN A 49 8.48 2.09 13.44
CA ASN A 49 9.83 2.58 13.19
C ASN A 49 10.85 1.82 14.06
N GLY A 50 11.06 0.53 13.77
CA GLY A 50 12.01 -0.31 14.49
C GLY A 50 11.71 -1.79 14.41
N MET A 51 12.24 -2.54 15.38
CA MET A 51 12.25 -4.00 15.40
C MET A 51 11.15 -4.61 16.30
N SER A 52 10.30 -3.77 16.90
CA SER A 52 9.28 -4.14 17.88
C SER A 52 7.96 -3.38 17.66
N THR A 53 6.84 -4.00 18.05
CA THR A 53 5.52 -3.33 18.09
C THR A 53 5.41 -2.28 19.20
N LYS A 54 6.42 -2.20 20.08
CA LYS A 54 6.55 -1.13 21.09
C LYS A 54 7.19 0.14 20.51
N ASP A 55 7.82 0.04 19.35
CA ASP A 55 8.46 1.18 18.70
C ASP A 55 7.40 2.13 18.12
N GLN A 56 7.79 3.38 17.87
CA GLN A 56 6.88 4.42 17.40
C GLN A 56 6.19 4.00 16.10
N ILE A 57 4.88 4.24 16.01
CA ILE A 57 4.12 4.02 14.78
C ILE A 57 4.60 5.02 13.72
N LEU A 58 5.14 4.50 12.63
CA LEU A 58 5.59 5.26 11.47
C LEU A 58 4.44 5.48 10.47
N GLY A 59 3.56 4.49 10.30
CA GLY A 59 2.48 4.57 9.32
C GLY A 59 1.33 3.65 9.66
N VAL A 60 0.12 4.01 9.23
CA VAL A 60 -1.08 3.22 9.52
C VAL A 60 -1.96 3.16 8.29
N ALA A 61 -2.59 2.01 8.03
CA ALA A 61 -3.62 1.92 7.00
C ALA A 61 -4.81 1.08 7.43
N GLY A 62 -6.01 1.56 7.16
CA GLY A 62 -7.26 0.88 7.53
C GLY A 62 -8.45 1.39 6.72
N ASP A 63 -9.64 0.99 7.11
CA ASP A 63 -10.86 1.46 6.46
C ASP A 63 -11.27 2.84 7.00
N LYS A 64 -11.77 3.73 6.12
CA LYS A 64 -12.28 5.04 6.56
C LYS A 64 -13.48 4.87 7.49
N SER A 65 -14.38 3.96 7.14
CA SER A 65 -15.50 3.51 7.95
C SER A 65 -15.68 2.00 7.79
N LEU A 66 -16.48 1.39 8.66
CA LEU A 66 -16.80 -0.05 8.57
C LEU A 66 -17.52 -0.41 7.26
N PHE A 67 -18.08 0.58 6.57
CA PHE A 67 -19.00 0.41 5.43
C PHE A 67 -18.46 0.99 4.12
N ALA A 68 -17.60 2.02 4.14
CA ALA A 68 -17.10 2.65 2.92
C ALA A 68 -15.82 1.97 2.40
N GLY A 69 -15.77 1.68 1.10
CA GLY A 69 -14.59 1.14 0.41
C GLY A 69 -13.35 2.04 0.41
N ARG A 70 -13.39 3.25 0.98
CA ARG A 70 -12.23 4.15 1.05
C ARG A 70 -11.24 3.69 2.11
N ILE A 71 -9.97 3.68 1.74
CA ILE A 71 -8.86 3.30 2.60
C ILE A 71 -8.23 4.58 3.14
N VAL A 72 -8.09 4.66 4.46
CA VAL A 72 -7.32 5.69 5.15
C VAL A 72 -5.88 5.21 5.28
N ILE A 73 -4.94 6.08 4.93
CA ILE A 73 -3.53 5.91 5.20
C ILE A 73 -3.07 7.08 6.05
N MET A 74 -2.54 6.84 7.23
CA MET A 74 -2.06 7.87 8.14
C MET A 74 -0.53 7.86 8.13
N LEU A 75 0.05 9.02 7.86
CA LEU A 75 1.50 9.24 7.76
C LEU A 75 1.93 10.30 8.79
N PRO A 76 3.22 10.39 9.13
CA PRO A 76 3.72 11.48 9.94
C PRO A 76 3.42 12.84 9.27
N PRO A 77 3.21 13.90 10.06
CA PRO A 77 2.98 15.24 9.55
C PRO A 77 4.20 15.75 8.78
N LEU A 78 3.95 16.62 7.80
CA LEU A 78 5.01 17.32 7.06
C LEU A 78 5.72 18.36 7.93
N GLU A 79 4.99 18.94 8.89
CA GLU A 79 5.50 19.95 9.80
C GLU A 79 6.34 19.30 10.91
N THR A 80 7.60 19.71 11.01
CA THR A 80 8.56 19.21 11.99
C THR A 80 8.20 19.56 13.45
N LEU A 81 7.35 20.58 13.65
CA LEU A 81 6.88 21.02 14.97
C LEU A 81 5.62 20.29 15.44
N ALA A 82 4.99 19.49 14.58
CA ALA A 82 3.83 18.73 14.97
C ALA A 82 4.24 17.64 15.98
N SER A 83 3.36 17.38 16.95
CA SER A 83 3.57 16.32 17.95
C SER A 83 3.97 15.01 17.28
N HIS A 84 4.94 14.29 17.84
CA HIS A 84 5.37 12.96 17.36
C HIS A 84 4.24 11.92 17.31
N ARG A 85 3.08 12.21 17.92
CA ARG A 85 1.87 11.38 17.85
C ARG A 85 0.83 11.87 16.83
N ALA A 86 0.99 13.09 16.31
CA ALA A 86 0.12 13.61 15.28
C ALA A 86 0.35 12.81 13.98
N MET A 87 -0.71 12.63 13.21
CA MET A 87 -0.67 11.91 11.94
C MET A 87 -1.55 12.64 10.91
N THR A 88 -1.06 12.76 9.68
CA THR A 88 -1.79 13.28 8.54
C THR A 88 -2.51 12.15 7.84
N THR A 89 -3.79 12.36 7.51
CA THR A 89 -4.63 11.34 6.85
C THR A 89 -4.67 11.55 5.33
N GLU A 90 -4.20 10.56 4.60
CA GLU A 90 -4.37 10.39 3.16
C GLU A 90 -5.49 9.39 2.84
N ILE A 91 -6.09 9.54 1.66
CA ILE A 91 -7.16 8.64 1.20
C ILE A 91 -6.73 7.92 -0.07
N MET A 92 -6.66 6.58 0.03
CA MET A 92 -6.53 5.70 -1.11
C MET A 92 -7.90 5.18 -1.53
N ARG A 93 -8.26 5.40 -2.80
CA ARG A 93 -9.59 5.07 -3.35
C ARG A 93 -9.48 3.83 -4.23
N PRO A 94 -10.18 2.73 -3.92
CA PRO A 94 -10.33 1.64 -4.88
C PRO A 94 -11.20 2.10 -6.05
N SER A 95 -10.98 1.50 -7.22
CA SER A 95 -11.83 1.64 -8.38
C SER A 95 -11.76 0.38 -9.25
N THR A 96 -12.70 0.28 -10.18
CA THR A 96 -12.73 -0.79 -11.18
C THR A 96 -12.66 -0.16 -12.57
N THR A 97 -11.89 -0.78 -13.46
CA THR A 97 -11.76 -0.34 -14.87
C THR A 97 -12.66 -1.17 -15.77
N SER A 98 -12.99 -0.65 -16.96
CA SER A 98 -13.81 -1.30 -17.98
C SER A 98 -13.33 -2.72 -18.32
N ASN A 99 -12.01 -2.94 -18.33
CA ASN A 99 -11.37 -4.23 -18.63
C ASN A 99 -11.31 -5.18 -17.42
N ASN A 100 -12.24 -5.06 -16.45
CA ASN A 100 -12.25 -5.85 -15.21
C ASN A 100 -10.97 -5.73 -14.37
N GLY A 101 -10.21 -4.65 -14.54
CA GLY A 101 -9.04 -4.35 -13.71
C GLY A 101 -9.45 -3.70 -12.39
N VAL A 102 -8.68 -3.97 -11.34
CA VAL A 102 -8.83 -3.35 -10.02
C VAL A 102 -7.70 -2.35 -9.83
N THR A 103 -8.03 -1.12 -9.46
CA THR A 103 -7.06 -0.06 -9.20
C THR A 103 -7.24 0.55 -7.82
N PHE A 104 -6.17 1.12 -7.27
CA PHE A 104 -6.20 1.90 -6.03
C PHE A 104 -5.39 3.17 -6.22
N VAL A 105 -6.03 4.32 -6.06
CA VAL A 105 -5.46 5.62 -6.40
C VAL A 105 -5.26 6.44 -5.14
N PHE A 106 -4.09 7.07 -5.01
CA PHE A 106 -3.79 8.02 -3.95
C PHE A 106 -2.97 9.20 -4.49
N SER A 107 -2.82 10.22 -3.65
CA SER A 107 -1.88 11.33 -3.89
C SER A 107 -1.03 11.54 -2.65
N VAL A 108 0.22 11.98 -2.86
CA VAL A 108 1.17 12.26 -1.77
C VAL A 108 2.17 13.30 -2.25
N GLU A 109 2.71 14.07 -1.31
CA GLU A 109 3.82 14.99 -1.55
C GLU A 109 5.11 14.22 -1.84
N VAL A 110 5.81 14.64 -2.90
CA VAL A 110 7.07 14.03 -3.34
C VAL A 110 8.20 15.05 -3.43
N GLY A 111 9.41 14.56 -3.18
CA GLY A 111 10.66 15.33 -3.27
C GLY A 111 10.75 16.51 -2.30
N GLU A 112 11.83 17.27 -2.43
CA GLU A 112 12.12 18.41 -1.55
C GLU A 112 11.09 19.54 -1.64
N LYS A 113 10.50 19.70 -2.83
CA LYS A 113 9.46 20.71 -3.09
C LYS A 113 8.08 20.30 -2.55
N LEU A 114 7.96 19.09 -2.00
CA LEU A 114 6.70 18.52 -1.51
C LEU A 114 5.58 18.63 -2.55
N GLN A 115 5.91 18.39 -3.82
CA GLN A 115 4.94 18.50 -4.90
C GLN A 115 3.92 17.37 -4.76
N ARG A 116 2.63 17.72 -4.71
CA ARG A 116 1.58 16.70 -4.58
C ARG A 116 1.36 16.02 -5.92
N GLU A 117 1.68 14.73 -5.97
CA GLU A 117 1.54 13.91 -7.18
C GLU A 117 0.55 12.77 -6.98
N ARG A 118 0.07 12.19 -8.10
CA ARG A 118 -0.96 11.15 -8.10
C ARG A 118 -0.38 9.82 -8.59
N PHE A 119 -0.76 8.75 -7.89
CA PHE A 119 -0.29 7.40 -8.17
C PHE A 119 -1.45 6.41 -8.23
N GLU A 120 -1.29 5.36 -9.03
CA GLU A 120 -2.26 4.29 -9.19
C GLU A 120 -1.60 2.91 -9.03
N TRP A 121 -2.00 2.17 -8.01
CA TRP A 121 -1.77 0.73 -7.97
C TRP A 121 -2.73 0.02 -8.91
N ARG A 122 -2.20 -0.67 -9.90
CA ARG A 122 -2.98 -1.48 -10.85
C ARG A 122 -2.73 -2.96 -10.60
N LYS A 123 -3.79 -3.72 -10.33
CA LYS A 123 -3.70 -5.17 -10.18
C LYS A 123 -3.38 -5.81 -11.53
N PHE A 124 -2.37 -6.66 -11.58
CA PHE A 124 -2.10 -7.52 -12.73
C PHE A 124 -2.44 -8.98 -12.39
N LYS A 125 -2.95 -9.71 -13.39
CA LYS A 125 -3.36 -11.10 -13.24
C LYS A 125 -2.16 -12.04 -13.37
N LYS A 126 -2.29 -13.21 -12.73
CA LYS A 126 -1.55 -14.43 -13.09
C LYS A 126 -1.75 -14.67 -14.59
N ARG A 127 -0.66 -14.84 -15.35
CA ARG A 127 -0.75 -15.25 -16.76
C ARG A 127 -1.34 -16.66 -16.78
N ASN A 128 -2.38 -16.91 -17.57
CA ASN A 128 -3.03 -18.22 -17.63
C ASN A 128 -1.99 -19.31 -17.95
N GLY A 129 -2.00 -20.39 -17.17
CA GLY A 129 -1.05 -21.51 -17.31
C GLY A 129 0.30 -21.31 -16.63
N ASP A 130 0.61 -20.09 -16.17
CA ASP A 130 1.88 -19.79 -15.48
C ASP A 130 1.70 -19.90 -13.96
N GLU A 131 1.90 -21.10 -13.42
CA GLU A 131 1.96 -21.34 -11.97
C GLU A 131 3.09 -20.58 -11.27
N ALA A 132 4.05 -20.01 -12.03
CA ALA A 132 5.16 -19.24 -11.48
C ALA A 132 4.79 -17.78 -11.15
N ASN A 133 3.73 -17.21 -11.73
CA ASN A 133 3.35 -15.82 -11.49
C ASN A 133 2.10 -15.69 -10.59
N PRO A 134 2.25 -15.52 -9.26
CA PRO A 134 1.14 -15.35 -8.30
C PRO A 134 0.32 -14.04 -8.46
N GLY A 135 0.72 -13.19 -9.41
CA GLY A 135 0.13 -11.87 -9.65
C GLY A 135 0.51 -10.87 -8.57
N GLY A 136 0.03 -9.63 -8.73
CA GLY A 136 0.48 -8.54 -7.88
C GLY A 136 -0.16 -7.21 -8.24
N PHE A 137 0.54 -6.15 -7.88
CA PHE A 137 0.17 -4.78 -8.21
C PHE A 137 1.37 -4.02 -8.75
N THR A 138 1.16 -3.18 -9.75
CA THR A 138 2.16 -2.23 -10.24
C THR A 138 1.71 -0.83 -9.85
N LEU A 139 2.59 -0.06 -9.23
CA LEU A 139 2.37 1.34 -8.95
C LEU A 139 2.79 2.18 -10.15
N LEU A 140 1.85 2.94 -10.67
CA LEU A 140 2.05 3.87 -11.76
C LEU A 140 2.07 5.30 -11.21
N ARG A 141 3.07 6.08 -11.58
CA ARG A 141 3.10 7.53 -11.44
C ARG A 141 2.27 8.14 -12.57
N LEU A 142 1.24 8.90 -12.23
CA LEU A 142 0.34 9.50 -13.23
C LEU A 142 0.84 10.90 -13.61
N SER A 143 0.99 11.15 -14.90
CA SER A 143 1.31 12.50 -15.39
C SER A 143 0.17 13.49 -15.11
N SER A 144 0.53 14.74 -14.83
CA SER A 144 -0.42 15.82 -14.50
C SER A 144 -1.48 16.08 -15.58
N ASN A 145 -1.25 15.65 -16.82
CA ASN A 145 -2.17 15.86 -17.96
C ASN A 145 -3.37 14.89 -17.99
N PHE A 146 -3.50 13.99 -17.02
CA PHE A 146 -4.59 13.00 -17.00
C PHE A 146 -5.99 13.59 -16.71
N GLU A 147 -6.11 14.88 -16.41
CA GLU A 147 -7.41 15.52 -16.11
C GLU A 147 -8.19 16.00 -17.34
N LYS A 148 -7.68 15.87 -18.57
CA LYS A 148 -8.29 16.54 -19.74
C LYS A 148 -8.65 15.71 -20.98
N THR A 149 -8.63 14.37 -20.97
CA THR A 149 -8.93 13.64 -22.22
C THR A 149 -9.98 12.55 -22.05
N ASP A 150 -11.03 12.66 -22.88
CA ASP A 150 -12.10 11.70 -23.13
C ASP A 150 -11.60 10.27 -23.41
N PRO A 151 -12.45 9.23 -23.23
CA PRO A 151 -12.02 7.83 -23.21
C PRO A 151 -11.69 7.22 -24.58
N ALA A 152 -11.55 8.02 -25.64
CA ALA A 152 -11.64 7.53 -27.02
C ALA A 152 -10.32 7.43 -27.81
N THR A 153 -9.14 7.62 -27.19
CA THR A 153 -7.88 7.45 -27.94
C THR A 153 -6.84 6.67 -27.15
N SER A 154 -6.83 5.36 -27.36
CA SER A 154 -5.71 4.48 -27.04
C SER A 154 -4.47 4.93 -27.81
N GLY A 155 -3.44 5.48 -27.13
CA GLY A 155 -2.23 5.82 -27.87
C GLY A 155 -1.04 6.51 -27.21
N ARG A 156 -0.97 6.67 -25.87
CA ARG A 156 0.30 6.82 -25.10
C ARG A 156 -0.07 7.04 -23.64
N ASN A 157 0.06 5.99 -22.83
CA ASN A 157 -0.09 6.14 -21.39
C ASN A 157 1.22 6.75 -20.88
N ASP A 158 1.25 8.07 -20.65
CA ASP A 158 2.36 8.76 -19.96
C ASP A 158 2.37 8.41 -18.46
N CYS A 159 2.35 7.12 -18.16
CA CYS A 159 2.39 6.57 -16.81
C CYS A 159 3.66 5.75 -16.68
N GLU A 160 4.47 6.10 -15.69
CA GLU A 160 5.72 5.39 -15.39
C GLU A 160 5.47 4.37 -14.28
N ALA A 161 5.97 3.15 -14.44
CA ALA A 161 5.97 2.16 -13.38
C ALA A 161 7.09 2.46 -12.37
N VAL A 162 6.72 2.81 -11.14
CA VAL A 162 7.66 3.23 -10.09
C VAL A 162 7.82 2.21 -8.97
N THR A 163 6.92 1.22 -8.88
CA THR A 163 7.03 0.13 -7.90
C THR A 163 6.25 -1.10 -8.36
N VAL A 164 6.74 -2.29 -8.03
CA VAL A 164 6.04 -3.56 -8.23
C VAL A 164 5.89 -4.28 -6.89
N LEU A 165 4.65 -4.63 -6.56
CA LEU A 165 4.29 -5.49 -5.43
C LEU A 165 4.01 -6.89 -5.97
N THR A 166 4.94 -7.82 -5.78
CA THR A 166 4.81 -9.22 -6.17
C THR A 166 4.39 -10.03 -4.96
N LEU A 167 3.25 -10.71 -5.06
CA LEU A 167 2.70 -11.48 -3.96
C LEU A 167 3.27 -12.89 -3.99
N THR A 168 3.43 -13.57 -2.87
CA THR A 168 3.97 -14.94 -2.89
C THR A 168 2.86 -15.96 -3.17
N ARG A 169 3.23 -17.19 -3.56
CA ARG A 169 2.29 -18.32 -3.73
C ARG A 169 1.55 -18.66 -2.41
N SER A 170 0.30 -19.12 -2.50
CA SER A 170 -0.61 -19.27 -1.35
C SER A 170 -0.05 -20.06 -0.15
N TRP A 171 0.66 -21.16 -0.38
CA TRP A 171 1.28 -21.96 0.69
C TRP A 171 2.52 -21.31 1.36
N ALA A 172 3.24 -20.46 0.63
CA ALA A 172 4.45 -19.77 1.11
C ALA A 172 4.16 -18.35 1.66
N GLN A 173 2.96 -17.81 1.44
CA GLN A 173 2.52 -16.50 1.96
C GLN A 173 2.58 -16.40 3.48
N ILE A 174 2.44 -17.52 4.19
CA ILE A 174 2.55 -17.55 5.65
C ILE A 174 3.95 -17.15 6.11
N LYS A 175 5.01 -17.50 5.35
CA LYS A 175 6.40 -17.18 5.72
C LYS A 175 6.89 -15.88 5.09
N HIS A 176 6.47 -15.63 3.85
CA HIS A 176 6.89 -14.48 3.06
C HIS A 176 5.69 -14.00 2.22
N PRO A 177 4.85 -13.09 2.72
CA PRO A 177 3.63 -12.71 2.02
C PRO A 177 3.84 -12.02 0.66
N PHE A 178 4.87 -11.19 0.54
CA PHE A 178 5.14 -10.42 -0.69
C PHE A 178 6.56 -9.83 -0.72
N SER A 179 6.99 -9.47 -1.93
CA SER A 179 8.15 -8.62 -2.21
C SER A 179 7.71 -7.29 -2.81
N LEU A 180 8.41 -6.22 -2.43
CA LEU A 180 8.20 -4.87 -2.95
C LEU A 180 9.50 -4.36 -3.59
N GLU A 181 9.43 -4.06 -4.88
CA GLU A 181 10.55 -3.64 -5.71
C GLU A 181 10.28 -2.25 -6.26
N VAL A 182 11.20 -1.31 -6.00
CA VAL A 182 11.13 0.03 -6.54
C VAL A 182 11.73 0.03 -7.95
N THR A 183 11.11 0.74 -8.88
CA THR A 183 11.49 0.79 -10.30
C THR A 183 11.44 2.23 -10.83
N GLY A 184 11.95 2.45 -12.04
CA GLY A 184 11.84 3.76 -12.72
C GLY A 184 12.35 4.91 -11.85
N SER A 185 11.63 6.03 -11.88
CA SER A 185 11.97 7.24 -11.10
C SER A 185 11.99 7.01 -9.59
N GLY A 186 11.35 5.95 -9.08
CA GLY A 186 11.40 5.60 -7.67
C GLY A 186 12.80 5.22 -7.18
N LEU A 187 13.67 4.70 -8.06
CA LEU A 187 15.04 4.30 -7.70
C LEU A 187 15.97 5.48 -7.43
N SER A 188 15.64 6.66 -7.96
CA SER A 188 16.48 7.85 -7.85
C SER A 188 16.53 8.46 -6.44
N GLY A 189 15.61 8.07 -5.55
CA GLY A 189 15.39 8.73 -4.26
C GLY A 189 14.68 10.10 -4.37
N ALA A 190 14.51 10.66 -5.57
CA ALA A 190 13.95 11.99 -5.78
C ALA A 190 12.47 12.13 -5.36
N LEU A 191 11.74 11.02 -5.22
CA LEU A 191 10.36 11.04 -4.73
C LEU A 191 10.27 11.24 -3.20
N GLY A 192 11.37 11.03 -2.48
CA GLY A 192 11.49 11.31 -1.05
C GLY A 192 10.86 10.28 -0.11
N ASP A 193 11.20 10.40 1.18
CA ASP A 193 10.85 9.40 2.22
C ASP A 193 9.35 9.29 2.48
N ARG A 194 8.62 10.39 2.38
CA ARG A 194 7.15 10.38 2.55
C ARG A 194 6.47 9.53 1.48
N TRP A 195 6.94 9.63 0.23
CA TRP A 195 6.46 8.78 -0.85
C TRP A 195 6.81 7.32 -0.58
N VAL A 196 8.06 7.02 -0.20
CA VAL A 196 8.48 5.64 0.14
C VAL A 196 7.57 5.06 1.22
N LEU A 197 7.35 5.79 2.30
CA LEU A 197 6.49 5.36 3.40
C LEU A 197 5.03 5.11 2.94
N MET A 198 4.48 6.02 2.14
CA MET A 198 3.14 5.87 1.54
C MET A 198 3.04 4.60 0.70
N VAL A 199 4.05 4.32 -0.13
CA VAL A 199 4.11 3.12 -0.98
C VAL A 199 4.19 1.86 -0.14
N VAL A 200 5.03 1.83 0.89
CA VAL A 200 5.20 0.68 1.80
C VAL A 200 3.90 0.35 2.52
N ILE A 201 3.27 1.34 3.17
CA ILE A 201 2.04 1.11 3.94
C ILE A 201 0.85 0.76 3.02
N ALA A 202 0.78 1.37 1.83
CA ALA A 202 -0.22 1.02 0.82
C ALA A 202 -0.05 -0.42 0.33
N ALA A 203 1.19 -0.85 0.06
CA ALA A 203 1.49 -2.22 -0.37
C ALA A 203 1.07 -3.26 0.68
N LEU A 204 1.40 -3.00 1.96
CA LEU A 204 0.97 -3.83 3.08
C LEU A 204 -0.55 -3.93 3.17
N ARG A 205 -1.25 -2.80 3.01
CA ARG A 205 -2.72 -2.77 3.01
C ARG A 205 -3.31 -3.53 1.82
N LEU A 206 -2.72 -3.42 0.63
CA LEU A 206 -3.17 -4.14 -0.56
C LEU A 206 -3.02 -5.66 -0.41
N TRP A 207 -1.90 -6.12 0.15
CA TRP A 207 -1.73 -7.53 0.48
C TRP A 207 -2.83 -8.00 1.44
N PHE A 208 -3.08 -7.27 2.52
CA PHE A 208 -4.14 -7.61 3.49
C PHE A 208 -5.54 -7.61 2.86
N LEU A 209 -5.86 -6.64 1.99
CA LEU A 209 -7.12 -6.60 1.26
C LEU A 209 -7.26 -7.79 0.29
N LYS A 210 -6.18 -8.21 -0.37
CA LYS A 210 -6.21 -9.40 -1.23
C LYS A 210 -6.42 -10.67 -0.42
N ALA A 211 -5.71 -10.84 0.70
CA ALA A 211 -5.87 -11.99 1.59
C ALA A 211 -7.33 -12.15 2.08
N ASN A 212 -8.04 -11.03 2.27
CA ASN A 212 -9.44 -11.01 2.68
C ASN A 212 -10.44 -10.94 1.50
N GLY A 213 -10.01 -11.13 0.25
CA GLY A 213 -10.90 -11.09 -0.93
C GLY A 213 -11.43 -9.70 -1.33
N ARG A 214 -11.01 -8.64 -0.63
CA ARG A 214 -11.45 -7.24 -0.81
C ARG A 214 -10.73 -6.50 -1.93
N ALA A 215 -9.62 -7.03 -2.45
CA ALA A 215 -8.94 -6.53 -3.65
C ALA A 215 -9.45 -7.18 -4.95
N THR A 216 -10.77 -7.35 -5.06
CA THR A 216 -11.48 -7.93 -6.21
C THR A 216 -12.58 -6.99 -6.67
N LYS A 217 -13.09 -7.17 -7.90
CA LYS A 217 -14.19 -6.35 -8.43
C LYS A 217 -15.42 -6.44 -7.51
N THR A 218 -15.77 -7.66 -7.10
CA THR A 218 -16.87 -7.93 -6.16
C THR A 218 -16.62 -7.26 -4.82
N GLY A 219 -15.41 -7.41 -4.25
CA GLY A 219 -15.06 -6.80 -2.97
C GLY A 219 -15.14 -5.27 -2.99
N ILE A 220 -14.78 -4.64 -4.11
CA ILE A 220 -14.88 -3.18 -4.29
C ILE A 220 -16.34 -2.77 -4.46
N ALA A 221 -17.09 -3.44 -5.33
CA ALA A 221 -18.51 -3.13 -5.57
C ALA A 221 -19.37 -3.26 -4.30
N VAL A 222 -19.06 -4.21 -3.42
CA VAL A 222 -19.72 -4.32 -2.11
C VAL A 222 -19.41 -3.11 -1.23
N GLY A 223 -18.16 -2.64 -1.21
CA GLY A 223 -17.77 -1.45 -0.44
C GLY A 223 -18.23 -0.10 -1.03
N GLU A 224 -18.71 -0.07 -2.27
CA GLU A 224 -19.34 1.12 -2.88
C GLU A 224 -20.84 1.21 -2.59
N LYS A 225 -21.50 0.09 -2.28
CA LYS A 225 -22.95 -0.01 -2.04
C LYS A 225 -23.36 0.17 -0.57
N LEU A 226 -22.39 0.32 0.33
CA LEU A 226 -22.55 0.45 1.78
C LEU A 226 -22.14 1.85 2.23
#